data_AF-A0A9E4WXU0-F1
#
_entry.id   AF-A0A9E4WXU0-F1
#
_cell.length_a   1.000
_cell.length_b   1.000
_cell.length_c   1.000
_cell.angle_alpha   90.00
_cell.angle_beta   90.00
_cell.angle_gamma   90.00
#
_symmetry.space_group_name_H-M   'P 1'
#
loop_
_entity.id
_entity.type
_entity.pdbx_description
1 polymer ?
#
loop_
_entity_poly.entity_id
_entity_poly.type
_entity_poly.pdbx_seq_one_letter_code
_entity_poly.pdbx_strand_id
1 'polypeptide(L)'
;RERYDALLSHRGKLVPNCAGCTVDRLLGLLSQTMGNLDQAASHFGDALTFCRKAGYRPELAWTCCDYADALRERDGDGDRAKAMSLLDESLAISGELGMRPLMERVLSRREILSA
;
A
#
# COMPACT_ATOMS: atom_id res chain seq x y z
N ARG A 1 7.21 19.81 4.86
CA ARG A 1 6.97 19.40 6.26
C ARG A 1 5.54 19.72 6.69
N GLU A 2 5.07 20.96 6.53
CA GLU A 2 3.71 21.39 6.90
C GLU A 2 2.56 20.56 6.30
N ARG A 3 2.67 20.10 5.05
CA ARG A 3 1.65 19.25 4.41
C ARG A 3 1.58 17.82 4.97
N TYR A 4 2.67 17.32 5.54
CA TYR A 4 2.70 16.00 6.19
C TYR A 4 2.01 16.06 7.56
N ASP A 5 2.29 17.12 8.33
CA ASP A 5 1.69 17.33 9.65
C ASP A 5 0.18 17.59 9.58
N ALA A 6 -0.29 18.27 8.52
CA ALA A 6 -1.72 18.45 8.27
C ALA A 6 -2.48 17.13 7.97
N LEU A 7 -1.80 16.16 7.35
CA LEU A 7 -2.36 14.85 7.01
C LEU A 7 -2.40 13.90 8.22
N LEU A 8 -1.46 14.03 9.16
CA LEU A 8 -1.47 13.26 10.42
C LEU A 8 -2.75 13.46 11.23
N SER A 9 -3.33 14.67 11.24
CA SER A 9 -4.60 14.97 11.92
C SER A 9 -5.83 14.25 11.35
N HIS A 10 -5.68 13.59 10.19
CA HIS A 10 -6.74 12.89 9.47
C HIS A 10 -6.51 11.37 9.36
N ARG A 11 -5.59 10.80 10.14
CA ARG A 11 -5.33 9.35 10.22
C ARG A 11 -6.64 8.55 10.39
N GLY A 12 -6.84 7.49 9.61
CA GLY A 12 -8.05 6.66 9.67
C GLY A 12 -9.33 7.28 9.09
N LYS A 13 -9.24 8.41 8.36
CA LYS A 13 -10.38 9.03 7.66
C LYS A 13 -10.24 8.93 6.14
N LEU A 14 -11.37 8.93 5.45
CA LEU A 14 -11.45 9.04 4.00
C LEU A 14 -11.20 10.51 3.60
N VAL A 15 -10.37 10.77 2.59
CA VAL A 15 -10.29 12.10 1.98
C VAL A 15 -11.38 12.19 0.91
N PRO A 16 -12.45 12.99 1.09
CA PRO A 16 -13.60 12.97 0.18
C PRO A 16 -13.28 13.45 -1.25
N ASN A 17 -12.10 14.07 -1.44
CA ASN A 17 -11.68 14.68 -2.70
C ASN A 17 -10.38 14.09 -3.29
N CYS A 18 -9.87 13.00 -2.73
CA CYS A 18 -8.79 12.22 -3.35
C CYS A 18 -9.36 10.85 -3.68
N ALA A 19 -9.43 10.56 -4.98
CA ALA A 19 -9.94 9.33 -5.58
C ALA A 19 -9.62 8.07 -4.74
N GLY A 20 -10.59 7.65 -3.91
CA GLY A 20 -10.56 6.41 -3.14
C GLY A 20 -9.48 6.28 -2.05
N CYS A 21 -8.38 7.03 -2.09
CA CYS A 21 -7.22 6.78 -1.22
C CYS A 21 -7.52 7.03 0.26
N THR A 22 -7.09 6.09 1.11
CA THR A 22 -7.02 6.34 2.56
C THR A 22 -5.92 7.36 2.86
N VAL A 23 -6.11 8.20 3.88
CA VAL A 23 -5.05 9.12 4.35
C VAL A 23 -3.78 8.35 4.69
N ASP A 24 -3.93 7.17 5.29
CA ASP A 24 -2.82 6.32 5.71
C ASP A 24 -2.00 5.79 4.51
N ARG A 25 -2.64 5.46 3.38
CA ARG A 25 -1.93 5.08 2.13
C ARG A 25 -1.07 6.24 1.60
N LEU A 26 -1.59 7.47 1.65
CA LEU A 26 -0.84 8.67 1.24
C LEU A 26 0.34 8.94 2.18
N LEU A 27 0.12 8.83 3.49
CA LEU A 27 1.20 8.95 4.48
C LEU A 27 2.28 7.89 4.26
N GLY A 28 1.89 6.65 3.93
CA GLY A 28 2.82 5.58 3.57
C GLY A 28 3.72 5.92 2.39
N LEU A 29 3.13 6.39 1.29
CA LEU A 29 3.87 6.81 0.08
C LEU A 29 4.80 8.00 0.34
N LEU A 30 4.36 8.98 1.15
CA LEU A 30 5.18 10.12 1.52
C LEU A 30 6.35 9.72 2.40
N SER A 31 6.12 8.88 3.43
CA SER A 31 7.17 8.35 4.29
C SER A 31 8.18 7.53 3.49
N GLN A 32 7.73 6.71 2.53
CA GLN A 32 8.60 5.96 1.62
C GLN A 32 9.46 6.91 0.79
N THR A 33 8.85 7.92 0.16
CA THR A 33 9.56 8.93 -0.64
C THR A 33 10.61 9.69 0.19
N MET A 34 10.36 9.87 1.49
CA MET A 34 11.29 10.49 2.43
C MET A 34 12.36 9.53 2.98
N GLY A 35 12.37 8.26 2.56
CA GLY A 35 13.30 7.23 3.06
C GLY A 35 12.96 6.70 4.45
N ASN A 36 11.83 7.11 5.04
CA ASN A 36 11.39 6.68 6.37
C ASN A 36 10.60 5.36 6.27
N LEU A 37 11.28 4.29 5.87
CA LEU A 37 10.64 3.03 5.45
C LEU A 37 9.86 2.32 6.58
N ASP A 38 10.31 2.42 7.84
CA ASP A 38 9.55 1.87 8.98
C ASP A 38 8.25 2.63 9.24
N GLN A 39 8.27 3.96 9.09
CA GLN A 39 7.05 4.76 9.19
C GLN A 39 6.11 4.47 8.02
N ALA A 40 6.66 4.33 6.81
CA ALA A 40 5.88 3.92 5.64
C ALA A 40 5.17 2.58 5.90
N ALA A 41 5.89 1.60 6.44
CA ALA A 41 5.35 0.30 6.78
C ALA A 41 4.22 0.36 7.83
N SER A 42 4.34 1.22 8.83
CA SER A 42 3.28 1.46 9.81
C SER A 42 2.02 2.03 9.14
N HIS A 43 2.17 3.09 8.34
CA HIS A 43 1.05 3.75 7.68
C HIS A 43 0.34 2.83 6.68
N PHE A 44 1.09 2.05 5.91
CA PHE A 44 0.49 1.04 5.03
C PHE A 44 -0.25 -0.06 5.83
N GLY A 45 0.29 -0.49 6.97
CA GLY A 45 -0.37 -1.45 7.85
C GLY A 45 -1.72 -0.94 8.37
N ASP A 46 -1.80 0.34 8.73
CA ASP A 46 -3.04 0.98 9.15
C ASP A 46 -4.04 1.08 7.98
N ALA A 47 -3.56 1.50 6.81
CA ALA A 47 -4.37 1.57 5.58
C ALA A 47 -5.00 0.21 5.24
N LEU A 48 -4.22 -0.89 5.32
CA LEU A 48 -4.75 -2.24 5.11
C LEU A 48 -5.82 -2.60 6.14
N THR A 49 -5.57 -2.32 7.41
CA THR A 49 -6.52 -2.59 8.49
C THR A 49 -7.83 -1.84 8.28
N PHE A 50 -7.74 -0.57 7.89
CA PHE A 50 -8.90 0.24 7.56
C PHE A 50 -9.67 -0.31 6.35
N CYS A 51 -9.00 -0.53 5.21
CA CYS A 51 -9.65 -1.01 3.99
C CYS A 51 -10.33 -2.36 4.18
N ARG A 52 -9.72 -3.28 4.94
CA ARG A 52 -10.33 -4.59 5.27
C ARG A 52 -11.59 -4.43 6.13
N LYS A 53 -11.57 -3.54 7.13
CA LYS A 53 -12.75 -3.26 7.96
C LYS A 53 -13.86 -2.55 7.20
N ALA A 54 -13.50 -1.61 6.33
CA ALA A 54 -14.45 -0.82 5.54
C ALA A 54 -14.97 -1.55 4.29
N GLY A 55 -14.36 -2.67 3.90
CA GLY A 55 -14.71 -3.41 2.69
C GLY A 55 -14.29 -2.73 1.39
N TYR A 56 -13.35 -1.78 1.42
CA TYR A 56 -12.88 -1.06 0.24
C TYR A 56 -11.85 -1.87 -0.54
N ARG A 57 -12.37 -2.81 -1.34
CA ARG A 57 -11.56 -3.78 -2.10
C ARG A 57 -10.57 -3.13 -3.09
N PRO A 58 -10.95 -2.14 -3.93
CA PRO A 58 -10.00 -1.53 -4.87
C PRO A 58 -8.81 -0.88 -4.15
N GLU A 59 -9.09 -0.17 -3.05
CA GLU A 59 -8.07 0.51 -2.25
C GLU A 59 -7.18 -0.46 -1.48
N LEU A 60 -7.76 -1.56 -1.00
CA LEU A 60 -7.00 -2.66 -0.42
C LEU A 60 -5.98 -3.20 -1.41
N ALA A 61 -6.39 -3.47 -2.66
CA ALA A 61 -5.49 -4.00 -3.69
C ALA A 61 -4.34 -3.06 -4.00
N TRP A 62 -4.62 -1.75 -4.19
CA TRP A 62 -3.59 -0.75 -4.41
C TRP A 62 -2.63 -0.63 -3.21
N THR A 63 -3.17 -0.61 -1.98
CA THR A 63 -2.37 -0.50 -0.76
C THR A 63 -1.45 -1.70 -0.58
N CYS A 64 -1.91 -2.91 -0.88
CA CYS A 64 -1.07 -4.09 -0.87
C CYS A 64 0.12 -3.98 -1.85
N CYS A 65 -0.13 -3.49 -3.06
CA CYS A 65 0.93 -3.33 -4.07
C CYS A 65 1.99 -2.29 -3.66
N ASP A 66 1.57 -1.12 -3.17
CA ASP A 66 2.52 -0.09 -2.74
C ASP A 66 3.25 -0.46 -1.45
N TYR A 67 2.59 -1.18 -0.53
CA TYR A 67 3.27 -1.67 0.65
C TYR A 67 4.33 -2.74 0.32
N ALA A 68 4.05 -3.61 -0.65
CA ALA A 68 5.05 -4.56 -1.14
C ALA A 68 6.28 -3.84 -1.73
N ASP A 69 6.09 -2.71 -2.43
CA ASP A 69 7.18 -1.88 -2.93
C ASP A 69 8.03 -1.31 -1.78
N ALA A 70 7.39 -0.79 -0.73
CA ALA A 70 8.09 -0.25 0.44
C ALA A 70 8.84 -1.33 1.25
N LEU A 71 8.26 -2.54 1.39
CA LEU A 71 8.91 -3.67 2.06
C LEU A 71 10.14 -4.16 1.28
N ARG A 72 10.04 -4.22 -0.04
CA ARG A 72 11.19 -4.55 -0.90
C ARG A 72 12.30 -3.50 -0.76
N GLU A 73 11.96 -2.23 -0.68
CA GLU A 73 12.94 -1.15 -0.48
C GLU A 73 13.59 -1.21 0.91
N ARG A 74 12.82 -1.61 1.93
CA ARG A 74 13.31 -1.75 3.31
C ARG A 74 14.26 -2.94 3.48
N ASP A 75 14.02 -4.02 2.74
CA ASP A 75 14.84 -5.24 2.69
C ASP A 75 15.19 -5.81 4.08
N GLY A 76 14.24 -5.73 5.02
CA GLY A 76 14.38 -6.31 6.35
C GLY A 76 14.06 -7.81 6.39
N ASP A 77 14.39 -8.45 7.50
CA ASP A 77 14.08 -9.86 7.73
C ASP A 77 12.57 -10.13 7.62
N GLY A 78 12.20 -11.02 6.69
CA GLY A 78 10.80 -11.40 6.42
C GLY A 78 10.04 -10.45 5.49
N ASP A 79 10.62 -9.32 5.09
CA ASP A 79 9.96 -8.34 4.22
C ASP A 79 9.67 -8.91 2.83
N ARG A 80 10.61 -9.66 2.27
CA ARG A 80 10.42 -10.35 0.98
C ARG A 80 9.22 -11.29 1.00
N ALA A 81 9.07 -12.09 2.06
CA ALA A 81 7.95 -13.02 2.21
C ALA A 81 6.62 -12.27 2.38
N LYS A 82 6.62 -11.22 3.20
CA LYS A 82 5.44 -10.37 3.40
C LYS A 82 5.04 -9.62 2.13
N ALA A 83 6.00 -9.09 1.37
CA ALA A 83 5.78 -8.42 0.10
C ALA A 83 5.14 -9.38 -0.92
N MET A 84 5.63 -10.63 -1.03
CA MET A 84 5.03 -11.64 -1.90
C MET A 84 3.56 -11.92 -1.53
N SER A 85 3.28 -12.11 -0.23
CA SER A 85 1.91 -12.33 0.25
C SER A 85 0.97 -11.16 -0.05
N LEU A 86 1.46 -9.92 0.06
CA LEU A 86 0.67 -8.73 -0.27
C LEU A 86 0.41 -8.62 -1.78
N LEU A 87 1.40 -8.98 -2.61
CA LEU A 87 1.20 -9.02 -4.07
C LEU A 87 0.19 -10.10 -4.47
N ASP A 88 0.17 -11.25 -3.82
CA ASP A 88 -0.84 -12.29 -4.06
C ASP A 88 -2.26 -11.80 -3.70
N GLU A 89 -2.43 -11.13 -2.55
CA GLU A 89 -3.71 -10.51 -2.17
C GLU A 89 -4.14 -9.42 -3.17
N SER A 90 -3.20 -8.56 -3.59
CA SER A 90 -3.44 -7.52 -4.59
C SER A 90 -3.88 -8.12 -5.93
N LEU A 91 -3.22 -9.20 -6.38
CA LEU A 91 -3.54 -9.89 -7.63
C LEU A 91 -4.92 -10.53 -7.58
N ALA A 92 -5.27 -11.19 -6.48
CA ALA A 92 -6.58 -11.81 -6.31
C ALA A 92 -7.70 -10.76 -6.41
N ILE A 93 -7.59 -9.66 -5.66
CA ILE A 93 -8.62 -8.61 -5.67
C ILE A 93 -8.69 -7.91 -7.02
N SER A 94 -7.54 -7.55 -7.59
CA SER A 94 -7.49 -6.85 -8.89
C SER A 94 -8.01 -7.74 -10.04
N GLY A 95 -7.76 -9.05 -9.98
CA GLY A 95 -8.31 -10.03 -10.92
C GLY A 95 -9.83 -10.13 -10.84
N GLU A 96 -10.39 -10.24 -9.63
CA GLU A 96 -11.84 -10.26 -9.43
C GLU A 96 -12.54 -8.97 -9.89
N LEU A 97 -11.88 -7.82 -9.75
CA LEU A 97 -12.41 -6.51 -10.13
C LEU A 97 -12.07 -6.08 -11.56
N GLY A 98 -11.30 -6.87 -12.31
CA GLY A 98 -10.87 -6.55 -13.67
C GLY A 98 -9.92 -5.34 -13.78
N MET A 99 -9.14 -5.05 -12.73
CA MET A 99 -8.24 -3.90 -12.65
C MET A 99 -6.92 -4.15 -13.40
N ARG A 100 -6.99 -4.26 -14.73
CA ARG A 100 -5.86 -4.65 -15.60
C ARG A 100 -4.54 -3.89 -15.33
N PRO A 101 -4.51 -2.55 -15.18
CA PRO A 101 -3.25 -1.84 -14.93
C PRO A 101 -2.57 -2.24 -13.61
N LEU A 102 -3.37 -2.54 -12.58
CA LEU A 102 -2.85 -2.99 -11.29
C LEU A 102 -2.33 -4.43 -11.39
N MET A 103 -3.03 -5.31 -12.10
CA MET A 103 -2.59 -6.69 -12.32
C MET A 103 -1.21 -6.74 -12.98
N GLU A 104 -1.00 -5.97 -14.06
CA GLU A 104 0.29 -5.89 -14.76
C GLU A 104 1.40 -5.40 -13.84
N ARG A 105 1.13 -4.35 -13.04
CA ARG A 105 2.08 -3.84 -12.05
C ARG A 105 2.43 -4.91 -11.02
N VAL A 106 1.44 -5.61 -10.48
CA VAL A 106 1.65 -6.66 -9.47
C VAL A 106 2.50 -7.80 -10.02
N LEU A 107 2.21 -8.28 -11.23
CA LEU A 107 2.99 -9.35 -11.88
C LEU A 107 4.45 -8.95 -12.07
N SER A 108 4.70 -7.74 -12.58
CA SER A 108 6.07 -7.21 -12.71
C SER A 108 6.82 -7.17 -11.37
N ARG A 109 6.15 -6.80 -10.26
CA ARG A 109 6.77 -6.80 -8.93
C ARG A 109 7.09 -8.18 -8.41
N ARG A 110 6.22 -9.16 -8.69
CA ARG A 110 6.46 -10.57 -8.30
C ARG A 110 7.67 -11.13 -9.02
N GLU A 111 7.80 -10.87 -10.31
CA GLU A 111 8.97 -11.27 -11.11
C GLU A 111 10.27 -10.73 -10.48
N ILE A 112 10.30 -9.43 -10.15
CA ILE A 112 11.45 -8.81 -9.48
C ILE A 112 11.77 -9.46 -8.13
N LEU A 113 10.74 -9.82 -7.35
CA LEU A 113 10.91 -10.50 -6.05
C LEU A 113 11.20 -12.00 -6.17
N SER A 114 11.12 -12.59 -7.36
CA SER A 114 11.47 -13.98 -7.63
C SER A 114 12.86 -14.15 -8.28
N ALA A 115 13.40 -13.07 -8.85
CA ALA A 115 14.78 -12.97 -9.32
C ALA A 115 15.77 -12.87 -8.15
#